data_AF-L8GG01-F1
#
_entry.id   AF-L8GG01-F1
#
_cell.length_a   1.000
_cell.length_b   1.000
_cell.length_c   1.000
_cell.angle_alpha   90.00
_cell.angle_beta   90.00
_cell.angle_gamma   90.00
#
_symmetry.space_group_name_H-M   'P 1'
#
loop_
_entity.id
_entity.type
_entity.pdbx_description
1 polymer ?
#
loop_
_entity_poly.entity_id
_entity_poly.type
_entity_poly.pdbx_seq_one_letter_code
_entity_poly.pdbx_strand_id
1 'polypeptide(L)'
;MNGTARFKFKQEECSLYGFEAIVDDQLIVGEIKEKEEALNASGGRGFLLAQDDKIAGAFLLNVGNLPPGKECVITFRYVSELTIEGEFVRMNLPITRLPIFGNATTTTTPTGHQSDEAQPKAAVKDGLHVTISADMPAPVHAVECPSGHQLTSTITGNTARLQFDSKTHASSTGLVVLLGQLESRGEPQAVAEVDPVAGSAVAMVSIVPQLDHLRDADVIAELLFVVDRSGSMSGGRIDQAKNALALFFHSLPVGTRFNVIGFGSHYVKLFPSSRVYDDETLEQANQHVAAIRADLGGTQLLEPLRDVLSSPSDPKYPRQVFVLTDGEVGNTNEVIECVRKHARDTRVFALGIGSNVSMELVNGLAKAGRGYAEYVVSGERLEAKVLRQLKRALQPPVIEYGSAAKGEGKDDGVVVQAHTPDPLPAVVEGECVIASFFNTSDTALIKRALSGAVLKAKTDVEGREDVVYKVEPNKSIKEGQLLHRRERRSSFRRQVETKESR
;
A
#
# COMPACT_ATOMS: atom_id res chain seq x y z
N MET A 1 -3.22 -38.61 19.20
CA MET A 1 -3.57 -37.48 20.08
C MET A 1 -4.19 -36.40 19.23
N ASN A 2 -5.29 -35.83 19.71
CA ASN A 2 -5.83 -34.56 19.25
C ASN A 2 -4.73 -33.49 19.23
N GLY A 3 -4.55 -32.81 18.10
CA GLY A 3 -3.51 -31.80 17.89
C GLY A 3 -4.13 -30.46 17.57
N THR A 4 -3.66 -29.40 18.24
CA THR A 4 -3.89 -28.02 17.80
C THR A 4 -2.83 -27.66 16.77
N ALA A 5 -3.22 -27.01 15.68
CA ALA A 5 -2.27 -26.47 14.70
C ALA A 5 -2.44 -24.96 14.62
N ARG A 6 -1.32 -24.22 14.68
CA ARG A 6 -1.32 -22.78 14.50
C ARG A 6 -0.61 -22.44 13.21
N PHE A 7 -1.25 -21.64 12.39
CA PHE A 7 -0.74 -21.14 11.14
C PHE A 7 -0.69 -19.62 11.21
N LYS A 8 0.33 -19.00 10.62
CA LYS A 8 0.24 -17.58 10.28
C LYS A 8 0.30 -17.40 8.78
N PHE A 9 -0.52 -16.47 8.29
CA PHE A 9 -0.37 -15.90 6.95
C PHE A 9 -0.21 -14.39 7.10
N LYS A 10 0.50 -13.78 6.15
CA LYS A 10 0.68 -12.33 6.10
C LYS A 10 -0.18 -11.78 4.97
N GLN A 11 -0.95 -10.73 5.22
CA GLN A 11 -1.55 -9.90 4.19
C GLN A 11 -1.77 -8.51 4.79
N GLU A 12 -0.92 -7.57 4.40
CA GLU A 12 -1.06 -6.19 4.85
C GLU A 12 -2.21 -5.48 4.12
N GLU A 13 -2.69 -4.38 4.69
CA GLU A 13 -3.69 -3.51 4.05
C GLU A 13 -4.98 -4.25 3.62
N CYS A 14 -5.43 -5.25 4.39
CA CYS A 14 -6.64 -6.04 4.10
C CYS A 14 -7.66 -6.04 5.24
N SER A 15 -8.90 -6.46 4.94
CA SER A 15 -9.92 -6.75 5.94
C SER A 15 -10.50 -8.14 5.70
N LEU A 16 -10.46 -8.98 6.74
CA LEU A 16 -11.11 -10.28 6.73
C LEU A 16 -12.63 -10.12 6.83
N TYR A 17 -13.37 -10.91 6.05
CA TYR A 17 -14.84 -10.89 6.07
C TYR A 17 -15.48 -12.27 6.05
N GLY A 18 -14.70 -13.35 5.97
CA GLY A 18 -15.23 -14.70 5.97
C GLY A 18 -14.20 -15.71 6.41
N PHE A 19 -14.67 -16.72 7.15
CA PHE A 19 -13.88 -17.84 7.61
C PHE A 19 -14.77 -19.09 7.65
N GLU A 20 -14.29 -20.17 7.05
CA GLU A 20 -14.92 -21.49 7.01
C GLU A 20 -13.85 -22.55 7.26
N ALA A 21 -14.21 -23.60 7.99
CA ALA A 21 -13.40 -24.79 8.13
C ALA A 21 -14.26 -26.03 7.87
N ILE A 22 -13.75 -26.97 7.10
CA ILE A 22 -14.38 -28.28 6.89
C ILE A 22 -13.51 -29.31 7.60
N VAL A 23 -14.08 -30.00 8.60
CA VAL A 23 -13.41 -31.06 9.35
C VAL A 23 -14.31 -32.28 9.35
N ASP A 24 -13.84 -33.40 8.81
CA ASP A 24 -14.62 -34.65 8.77
C ASP A 24 -16.03 -34.43 8.17
N ASP A 25 -16.09 -33.74 7.02
CA ASP A 25 -17.30 -33.32 6.30
C ASP A 25 -18.24 -32.37 7.07
N GLN A 26 -17.86 -31.90 8.25
CA GLN A 26 -18.60 -30.89 9.00
C GLN A 26 -18.11 -29.49 8.63
N LEU A 27 -19.05 -28.65 8.17
CA LEU A 27 -18.82 -27.24 7.90
C LEU A 27 -18.92 -26.42 9.20
N ILE A 28 -17.85 -25.70 9.52
CA ILE A 28 -17.76 -24.73 10.59
C ILE A 28 -17.70 -23.35 9.94
N VAL A 29 -18.64 -22.47 10.28
CA VAL A 29 -18.67 -21.09 9.79
C VAL A 29 -18.28 -20.14 10.93
N GLY A 30 -17.30 -19.27 10.66
CA GLY A 30 -16.84 -18.28 11.62
C GLY A 30 -17.84 -17.14 11.79
N GLU A 31 -18.08 -16.76 13.04
CA GLU A 31 -18.84 -15.55 13.40
C GLU A 31 -17.85 -14.43 13.75
N ILE A 32 -18.03 -13.25 13.14
CA ILE A 32 -17.18 -12.09 13.43
C ILE A 32 -17.60 -11.50 14.79
N LYS A 33 -16.63 -11.39 15.71
CA LYS A 33 -16.83 -10.81 17.06
C LYS A 33 -15.70 -9.83 17.37
N GLU A 34 -15.93 -9.01 18.40
CA GLU A 34 -14.88 -8.20 19.00
C GLU A 34 -13.76 -9.11 19.56
N LYS A 35 -12.52 -8.62 19.63
CA LYS A 35 -11.35 -9.50 19.76
C LYS A 35 -11.37 -10.27 21.08
N GLU A 36 -11.69 -9.60 22.18
CA GLU A 36 -11.77 -10.24 23.50
C GLU A 36 -12.94 -11.23 23.57
N GLU A 37 -14.09 -10.88 23.00
CA GLU A 37 -15.25 -11.76 22.91
C GLU A 37 -14.96 -13.01 22.08
N ALA A 38 -14.28 -12.88 20.94
CA ALA A 38 -13.89 -14.01 20.08
C ALA A 38 -12.93 -14.96 20.82
N LEU A 39 -11.95 -14.41 21.54
CA LEU A 39 -10.99 -15.19 22.32
C LEU A 39 -11.70 -15.98 23.42
N ASN A 40 -12.59 -15.32 24.16
CA ASN A 40 -13.39 -15.93 25.23
C ASN A 40 -14.32 -17.02 24.68
N ALA A 41 -15.04 -16.74 23.58
CA ALA A 41 -15.94 -17.69 22.94
C ALA A 41 -15.22 -18.94 22.41
N SER A 42 -13.97 -18.79 21.93
CA SER A 42 -13.16 -19.92 21.44
C SER A 42 -12.59 -20.81 22.55
N GLY A 43 -12.58 -20.34 23.80
CA GLY A 43 -11.92 -21.02 24.92
C GLY A 43 -10.43 -21.33 24.70
N GLY A 44 -9.77 -20.61 23.78
CA GLY A 44 -8.37 -20.82 23.39
C GLY A 44 -8.08 -22.15 22.66
N ARG A 45 -9.09 -22.99 22.43
CA ARG A 45 -8.96 -24.34 21.84
C ARG A 45 -9.87 -24.56 20.63
N GLY A 46 -10.77 -23.62 20.34
CA GLY A 46 -11.61 -23.60 19.14
C GLY A 46 -10.91 -23.02 17.93
N PHE A 47 -11.60 -23.05 16.79
CA PHE A 47 -11.16 -22.37 15.57
C PHE A 47 -11.19 -20.85 15.79
N LEU A 48 -10.06 -20.19 15.52
CA LEU A 48 -9.94 -18.74 15.67
C LEU A 48 -9.06 -18.20 14.56
N LEU A 49 -9.49 -17.11 13.94
CA LEU A 49 -8.68 -16.32 13.03
C LEU A 49 -8.63 -14.89 13.57
N ALA A 50 -7.44 -14.42 13.94
CA ALA A 50 -7.24 -13.11 14.55
C ALA A 50 -5.99 -12.43 13.98
N GLN A 51 -5.94 -11.10 14.01
CA GLN A 51 -4.73 -10.36 13.69
C GLN A 51 -3.64 -10.61 14.75
N ASP A 52 -2.38 -10.71 14.32
CA ASP A 52 -1.22 -10.83 15.20
C ASP A 52 -0.78 -9.43 15.66
N ASP A 53 -0.69 -9.22 16.97
CA ASP A 53 -0.32 -7.93 17.55
C ASP A 53 1.18 -7.62 17.41
N LYS A 54 2.01 -8.64 17.16
CA LYS A 54 3.47 -8.51 17.11
C LYS A 54 3.99 -8.36 15.69
N ILE A 55 3.24 -8.82 14.70
CA ILE A 55 3.67 -8.82 13.30
C ILE A 55 2.60 -8.10 12.47
N ALA A 56 2.93 -6.90 12.01
CA ALA A 56 2.11 -6.09 11.11
C ALA A 56 1.58 -6.92 9.92
N GLY A 57 0.26 -6.84 9.72
CA GLY A 57 -0.47 -7.57 8.67
C GLY A 57 -0.42 -9.10 8.75
N ALA A 58 0.10 -9.70 9.83
CA ALA A 58 -0.01 -11.12 10.03
C ALA A 58 -1.33 -11.48 10.70
N PHE A 59 -1.87 -12.63 10.34
CA PHE A 59 -3.03 -13.23 10.96
C PHE A 59 -2.66 -14.58 11.53
N LEU A 60 -3.03 -14.80 12.78
CA LEU A 60 -2.93 -16.06 13.47
C LEU A 60 -4.21 -16.85 13.28
N LEU A 61 -4.06 -18.02 12.69
CA LEU A 61 -5.09 -19.03 12.56
C LEU A 61 -4.82 -20.15 13.56
N ASN A 62 -5.73 -20.34 14.50
CA ASN A 62 -5.77 -21.50 15.37
C ASN A 62 -6.74 -22.51 14.78
N VAL A 63 -6.22 -23.65 14.34
CA VAL A 63 -6.99 -24.85 14.04
C VAL A 63 -7.21 -25.53 15.37
N GLY A 64 -8.49 -25.65 15.75
CA GLY A 64 -8.88 -26.23 17.01
C GLY A 64 -8.51 -27.71 17.12
N ASN A 65 -9.42 -28.50 17.67
CA ASN A 65 -9.13 -29.92 17.86
C ASN A 65 -9.27 -30.72 16.56
N LEU A 66 -8.15 -31.00 15.87
CA LEU A 66 -8.12 -31.88 14.69
C LEU A 66 -7.96 -33.36 15.11
N PRO A 67 -8.92 -34.25 14.79
CA PRO A 67 -8.79 -35.68 15.12
C PRO A 67 -7.66 -36.35 14.32
N PRO A 68 -7.00 -37.39 14.88
CA PRO A 68 -5.93 -38.11 14.18
C PRO A 68 -6.38 -38.69 12.83
N GLY A 69 -5.57 -38.47 11.78
CA GLY A 69 -5.82 -38.99 10.44
C GLY A 69 -6.94 -38.29 9.66
N LYS A 70 -7.55 -37.24 10.22
CA LYS A 70 -8.56 -36.44 9.52
C LYS A 70 -7.94 -35.23 8.83
N GLU A 71 -8.56 -34.82 7.72
CA GLU A 71 -8.19 -33.62 7.00
C GLU A 71 -9.05 -32.44 7.46
N CYS A 72 -8.44 -31.25 7.45
CA CYS A 72 -9.13 -29.98 7.68
C CYS A 72 -8.85 -29.07 6.48
N VAL A 73 -9.92 -28.58 5.84
CA VAL A 73 -9.84 -27.57 4.79
C VAL A 73 -10.26 -26.24 5.37
N ILE A 74 -9.41 -25.23 5.25
CA ILE A 74 -9.66 -23.90 5.80
C ILE A 74 -9.77 -22.91 4.67
N THR A 75 -10.86 -22.15 4.66
CA THR A 75 -11.13 -21.10 3.69
C THR A 75 -11.30 -19.80 4.47
N PHE A 76 -10.46 -18.81 4.17
CA PHE A 76 -10.67 -17.44 4.65
C PHE A 76 -10.79 -16.51 3.46
N ARG A 77 -11.51 -15.40 3.66
CA ARG A 77 -11.77 -14.41 2.62
C ARG A 77 -11.44 -13.03 3.14
N TYR A 78 -10.68 -12.29 2.36
CA TYR A 78 -10.31 -10.91 2.67
C TYR A 78 -10.53 -10.01 1.46
N VAL A 79 -10.70 -8.72 1.73
CA VAL A 79 -10.70 -7.65 0.72
C VAL A 79 -9.48 -6.78 0.94
N SER A 80 -8.82 -6.37 -0.13
CA SER A 80 -7.69 -5.44 -0.11
C SER A 80 -7.80 -4.49 -1.29
N GLU A 81 -7.16 -3.33 -1.17
CA GLU A 81 -7.08 -2.33 -2.22
C GLU A 81 -5.76 -2.49 -2.97
N LEU A 82 -5.83 -2.63 -4.29
CA LEU A 82 -4.64 -2.75 -5.13
C LEU A 82 -4.07 -1.37 -5.45
N THR A 83 -2.76 -1.32 -5.64
CA THR A 83 -2.05 -0.08 -5.97
C THR A 83 -1.89 0.08 -7.48
N ILE A 84 -2.00 1.30 -7.99
CA ILE A 84 -1.68 1.63 -9.37
C ILE A 84 -0.21 2.04 -9.42
N GLU A 85 0.51 1.48 -10.37
CA GLU A 85 1.92 1.75 -10.64
C GLU A 85 2.08 2.15 -12.11
N GLY A 86 2.14 3.46 -12.37
CA GLY A 86 2.11 3.97 -13.73
C GLY A 86 0.84 3.52 -14.45
N GLU A 87 0.99 2.71 -15.50
CA GLU A 87 -0.13 2.19 -16.32
C GLU A 87 -0.57 0.77 -15.93
N PHE A 88 -0.07 0.25 -14.80
CA PHE A 88 -0.34 -1.10 -14.32
C PHE A 88 -1.04 -1.08 -12.97
N VAL A 89 -1.95 -2.03 -12.75
CA VAL A 89 -2.40 -2.42 -11.42
C VAL A 89 -1.43 -3.44 -10.87
N ARG A 90 -0.85 -3.13 -9.71
CA ARG A 90 0.09 -3.99 -8.99
C ARG A 90 -0.64 -4.80 -7.93
N MET A 91 -0.49 -6.12 -8.01
CA MET A 91 -0.91 -7.07 -6.99
C MET A 91 0.30 -7.73 -6.35
N ASN A 92 0.33 -7.72 -5.01
CA ASN A 92 1.36 -8.37 -4.21
C ASN A 92 0.71 -9.45 -3.34
N LEU A 93 1.15 -10.70 -3.50
CA LEU A 93 0.70 -11.84 -2.71
C LEU A 93 1.90 -12.47 -1.98
N PRO A 94 2.00 -12.39 -0.65
CA PRO A 94 3.14 -12.87 0.11
C PRO A 94 3.09 -14.41 0.30
N ILE A 95 3.53 -15.13 -0.73
CA ILE A 95 3.58 -16.60 -0.76
C ILE A 95 4.90 -17.19 -0.23
N THR A 96 5.72 -16.39 0.46
CA THR A 96 7.08 -16.76 0.84
C THR A 96 7.17 -17.83 1.92
N ARG A 97 6.17 -17.92 2.79
CA ARG A 97 6.12 -18.90 3.89
C ARG A 97 4.67 -19.23 4.21
N LEU A 98 4.08 -20.16 3.48
CA LEU A 98 2.71 -20.61 3.73
C LEU A 98 2.69 -22.07 4.19
N PRO A 99 2.29 -22.36 5.44
CA PRO A 99 2.07 -21.45 6.56
C PRO A 99 3.37 -21.15 7.34
N ILE A 100 3.40 -20.00 8.01
CA ILE A 100 4.44 -19.73 9.02
C ILE A 100 4.06 -20.52 10.28
N PHE A 101 4.84 -21.56 10.57
CA PHE A 101 4.76 -22.27 11.85
C PHE A 101 5.46 -21.43 12.94
N GLY A 102 4.97 -21.53 14.19
CA GLY A 102 5.44 -20.76 15.35
C GLY A 102 6.97 -20.62 15.42
N ASN A 103 7.44 -19.45 15.87
CA ASN A 103 8.84 -19.06 15.77
C ASN A 103 9.78 -20.04 16.52
N ALA A 104 10.72 -20.64 15.79
CA ALA A 104 12.08 -20.82 16.30
C ALA A 104 12.83 -19.48 16.16
N THR A 105 12.46 -18.47 16.95
CA THR A 105 13.38 -17.37 17.26
C THR A 105 14.06 -17.74 18.56
N THR A 106 15.30 -18.21 18.47
CA THR A 106 16.23 -18.25 19.60
C THR A 106 16.52 -16.82 20.05
N THR A 107 15.62 -16.23 20.81
CA THR A 107 15.92 -15.09 21.68
C THR A 107 16.24 -15.69 23.05
N THR A 108 17.52 -15.81 23.34
CA THR A 108 18.01 -16.14 24.68
C THR A 108 17.66 -15.00 25.63
N THR A 109 16.53 -15.10 26.33
CA THR A 109 16.30 -14.38 27.58
C THR A 109 16.97 -15.15 28.73
N PRO A 110 17.72 -14.49 29.63
CA PRO A 110 18.47 -15.15 30.70
C PRO A 110 17.62 -15.59 31.91
N THR A 111 16.33 -15.88 31.71
CA THR A 111 15.44 -16.40 32.76
C THR A 111 14.61 -17.54 32.20
N GLY A 112 15.02 -18.76 32.53
CA GLY A 112 14.54 -20.03 31.96
C GLY A 112 13.09 -20.40 32.31
N HIS A 113 12.14 -19.76 31.63
CA HIS A 113 10.81 -20.32 31.41
C HIS A 113 10.63 -20.60 29.92
N GLN A 114 10.95 -21.83 29.52
CA GLN A 114 10.62 -22.36 28.20
C GLN A 114 9.12 -22.64 28.18
N SER A 115 8.35 -21.86 27.41
CA SER A 115 7.08 -22.34 26.88
C SER A 115 7.41 -23.16 25.63
N ASP A 116 7.43 -24.48 25.77
CA ASP A 116 7.45 -25.43 24.65
C ASP A 116 6.20 -25.20 23.79
N GLU A 117 6.27 -24.32 22.78
CA GLU A 117 5.33 -24.36 21.67
C GLU A 117 5.73 -25.54 20.80
N ALA A 118 5.15 -26.71 21.14
CA ALA A 118 5.34 -27.97 20.43
C ALA A 118 5.21 -27.77 18.91
N GLN A 119 6.09 -28.41 18.15
CA GLN A 119 6.00 -28.49 16.70
C GLN A 119 4.56 -28.86 16.27
N PRO A 120 4.06 -28.26 15.18
CA PRO A 120 2.73 -28.54 14.66
C PRO A 120 2.57 -30.05 14.43
N LYS A 121 1.57 -30.67 15.07
CA LYS A 121 1.26 -32.10 14.87
C LYS A 121 0.53 -32.38 13.55
N ALA A 122 0.14 -31.33 12.83
CA ALA A 122 -0.54 -31.42 11.53
C ALA A 122 0.43 -31.02 10.42
N ALA A 123 0.55 -31.87 9.40
CA ALA A 123 1.31 -31.59 8.19
C ALA A 123 0.43 -30.84 7.18
N VAL A 124 1.03 -29.92 6.42
CA VAL A 124 0.39 -29.24 5.29
C VAL A 124 0.80 -29.99 4.03
N LYS A 125 -0.16 -30.27 3.15
CA LYS A 125 0.13 -30.88 1.84
C LYS A 125 1.01 -29.94 1.03
N ASP A 126 2.04 -30.50 0.40
CA ASP A 126 2.86 -29.76 -0.55
C ASP A 126 2.05 -29.34 -1.78
N GLY A 127 2.41 -28.18 -2.31
CA GLY A 127 1.77 -27.57 -3.47
C GLY A 127 1.18 -26.21 -3.15
N LEU A 128 1.33 -25.29 -4.10
CA LEU A 128 0.71 -23.97 -4.06
C LEU A 128 0.09 -23.69 -5.43
N HIS A 129 -1.23 -23.53 -5.44
CA HIS A 129 -1.99 -23.16 -6.63
C HIS A 129 -2.61 -21.78 -6.41
N VAL A 130 -2.29 -20.83 -7.28
CA VAL A 130 -2.86 -19.49 -7.26
C VAL A 130 -3.55 -19.23 -8.59
N THR A 131 -4.85 -18.95 -8.52
CA THR A 131 -5.63 -18.46 -9.67
C THR A 131 -5.98 -17.00 -9.43
N ILE A 132 -5.69 -16.15 -10.41
CA ILE A 132 -6.04 -14.72 -10.40
C ILE A 132 -7.03 -14.49 -11.53
N SER A 133 -8.18 -13.90 -11.19
CA SER A 133 -9.19 -13.47 -12.17
C SER A 133 -9.32 -11.95 -12.05
N ALA A 134 -9.07 -11.24 -13.14
CA ALA A 134 -9.16 -9.79 -13.22
C ALA A 134 -10.30 -9.37 -14.16
N ASP A 135 -11.05 -8.35 -13.76
CA ASP A 135 -12.08 -7.66 -14.54
C ASP A 135 -11.79 -6.16 -14.41
N MET A 136 -11.27 -5.59 -15.50
CA MET A 136 -10.67 -4.26 -15.55
C MET A 136 -11.60 -3.26 -16.25
N PRO A 137 -11.52 -1.97 -15.91
CA PRO A 137 -12.37 -0.97 -16.57
C PRO A 137 -11.97 -0.68 -18.02
N ALA A 138 -10.75 -1.07 -18.42
CA ALA A 138 -10.24 -1.00 -19.78
C ALA A 138 -9.65 -2.36 -20.20
N PRO A 139 -9.43 -2.61 -21.50
CA PRO A 139 -8.76 -3.82 -21.96
C PRO A 139 -7.39 -4.02 -21.29
N VAL A 140 -7.06 -5.27 -21.00
CA VAL A 140 -5.74 -5.66 -20.46
C VAL A 140 -4.82 -5.91 -21.65
N HIS A 141 -3.71 -5.19 -21.74
CA HIS A 141 -2.77 -5.33 -22.85
C HIS A 141 -1.49 -6.07 -22.45
N ALA A 142 -1.13 -6.04 -21.16
CA ALA A 142 0.08 -6.65 -20.64
C ALA A 142 -0.13 -7.29 -19.25
N VAL A 143 0.59 -8.39 -19.04
CA VAL A 143 0.75 -9.08 -17.75
C VAL A 143 2.25 -9.26 -17.52
N GLU A 144 2.76 -8.75 -16.41
CA GLU A 144 4.16 -8.94 -16.01
C GLU A 144 4.23 -9.59 -14.63
N CYS A 145 5.26 -10.41 -14.39
CA CYS A 145 5.53 -11.01 -13.08
C CYS A 145 6.97 -10.71 -12.63
N PRO A 146 7.22 -9.52 -12.09
CA PRO A 146 8.58 -9.11 -11.76
C PRO A 146 9.24 -9.92 -10.65
N SER A 147 8.45 -10.63 -9.84
CA SER A 147 8.97 -11.59 -8.86
C SER A 147 9.67 -12.81 -9.48
N GLY A 148 9.65 -12.96 -10.80
CA GLY A 148 10.34 -14.02 -11.54
C GLY A 148 9.55 -15.33 -11.64
N HIS A 149 8.29 -15.36 -11.19
CA HIS A 149 7.45 -16.55 -11.28
C HIS A 149 6.90 -16.74 -12.68
N GLN A 150 6.81 -18.00 -13.12
CA GLN A 150 6.19 -18.33 -14.40
C GLN A 150 4.68 -18.37 -14.23
N LEU A 151 3.98 -17.53 -15.00
CA LEU A 151 2.52 -17.45 -15.03
C LEU A 151 2.00 -17.96 -16.37
N THR A 152 0.93 -18.75 -16.32
CA THR A 152 0.09 -18.97 -17.51
C THR A 152 -0.98 -17.90 -17.52
N SER A 153 -1.16 -17.20 -18.64
CA SER A 153 -2.13 -16.10 -18.77
C SER A 153 -3.05 -16.26 -19.96
N THR A 154 -4.33 -15.98 -19.75
CA THR A 154 -5.34 -15.84 -20.80
C THR A 154 -5.99 -14.47 -20.66
N ILE A 155 -5.86 -13.63 -21.69
CA ILE A 155 -6.41 -12.28 -21.73
C ILE A 155 -7.59 -12.26 -22.73
N THR A 156 -8.70 -11.63 -22.35
CA THR A 156 -9.88 -11.49 -23.20
C THR A 156 -10.52 -10.12 -22.95
N GLY A 157 -10.10 -9.13 -23.74
CA GLY A 157 -10.53 -7.74 -23.60
C GLY A 157 -10.22 -7.21 -22.21
N ASN A 158 -11.25 -6.83 -21.47
CA ASN A 158 -11.17 -6.31 -20.10
C ASN A 158 -10.88 -7.37 -19.03
N THR A 159 -10.86 -8.66 -19.39
CA THR A 159 -10.68 -9.75 -18.43
C THR A 159 -9.34 -10.45 -18.61
N ALA A 160 -8.75 -10.91 -17.51
CA ALA A 160 -7.57 -11.75 -17.54
C ALA A 160 -7.68 -12.87 -16.51
N ARG A 161 -7.21 -14.06 -16.87
CA ARG A 161 -7.06 -15.20 -15.96
C ARG A 161 -5.61 -15.63 -15.93
N LEU A 162 -5.02 -15.64 -14.74
CA LEU A 162 -3.64 -16.05 -14.51
C LEU A 162 -3.58 -17.26 -13.60
N GLN A 163 -2.60 -18.14 -13.83
CA GLN A 163 -2.34 -19.30 -13.00
C GLN A 163 -0.85 -19.40 -12.65
N PHE A 164 -0.59 -19.68 -11.38
CA PHE A 164 0.72 -20.00 -10.84
C PHE A 164 0.63 -21.31 -10.06
N ASP A 165 1.53 -22.22 -10.37
CA ASP A 165 1.63 -23.55 -9.75
C ASP A 165 3.04 -23.77 -9.24
N SER A 166 3.16 -24.12 -7.96
CA SER A 166 4.41 -24.60 -7.36
C SER A 166 4.20 -25.98 -6.74
N LYS A 167 5.22 -26.81 -6.81
CA LYS A 167 5.26 -28.11 -6.12
C LYS A 167 5.48 -27.97 -4.61
N THR A 168 6.00 -26.82 -4.17
CA THR A 168 6.21 -26.51 -2.75
C THR A 168 5.10 -25.57 -2.25
N HIS A 169 4.76 -25.68 -0.96
CA HIS A 169 3.77 -24.81 -0.31
C HIS A 169 4.27 -23.35 -0.11
N ALA A 170 5.58 -23.12 -0.26
CA ALA A 170 6.21 -21.82 -0.11
C ALA A 170 7.15 -21.50 -1.28
N SER A 171 7.34 -20.22 -1.54
CA SER A 171 8.28 -19.68 -2.53
C SER A 171 9.45 -18.95 -1.84
N SER A 172 10.59 -18.81 -2.49
CA SER A 172 11.69 -17.97 -1.98
C SER A 172 11.34 -16.47 -2.00
N THR A 173 10.39 -16.06 -2.85
CA THR A 173 9.93 -14.67 -3.04
C THR A 173 8.41 -14.58 -3.06
N GLY A 174 7.86 -13.41 -2.73
CA GLY A 174 6.43 -13.15 -2.89
C GLY A 174 6.02 -13.19 -4.37
N LEU A 175 4.72 -13.27 -4.65
CA LEU A 175 4.17 -13.19 -6.00
C LEU A 175 3.75 -11.76 -6.29
N VAL A 176 4.45 -11.11 -7.21
CA VAL A 176 4.14 -9.77 -7.70
C VAL A 176 3.66 -9.87 -9.13
N VAL A 177 2.48 -9.32 -9.39
CA VAL A 177 1.86 -9.31 -10.72
C VAL A 177 1.50 -7.87 -11.08
N LEU A 178 1.91 -7.44 -12.27
CA LEU A 178 1.49 -6.19 -12.88
C LEU A 178 0.50 -6.50 -14.00
N LEU A 179 -0.70 -5.94 -13.91
CA LEU A 179 -1.81 -6.10 -14.85
C LEU A 179 -2.13 -4.75 -15.48
N GLY A 180 -1.95 -4.55 -16.78
CA GLY A 180 -2.30 -3.25 -17.37
C GLY A 180 -1.73 -2.94 -18.74
N GLN A 181 -1.13 -1.74 -18.85
CA GLN A 181 -1.09 -0.85 -20.01
C GLN A 181 -2.49 -0.32 -20.36
N LEU A 182 -3.13 0.33 -19.39
CA LEU A 182 -4.50 0.86 -19.48
C LEU A 182 -4.56 2.05 -20.47
N GLU A 183 -5.38 1.96 -21.53
CA GLU A 183 -5.43 2.96 -22.61
C GLU A 183 -6.13 4.29 -22.27
N SER A 184 -6.76 4.46 -21.10
CA SER A 184 -7.52 5.68 -20.80
C SER A 184 -6.69 6.71 -20.01
N ARG A 185 -5.94 7.57 -20.71
CA ARG A 185 -5.38 8.78 -20.09
C ARG A 185 -6.44 9.89 -20.07
N GLY A 186 -6.85 10.30 -18.88
CA GLY A 186 -7.59 11.56 -18.65
C GLY A 186 -9.11 11.46 -18.53
N GLU A 187 -9.74 10.40 -19.03
CA GLU A 187 -11.20 10.23 -18.91
C GLU A 187 -11.59 9.72 -17.51
N PRO A 188 -12.45 10.45 -16.78
CA PRO A 188 -13.01 9.98 -15.52
C PRO A 188 -13.79 8.68 -15.71
N GLN A 189 -13.51 7.68 -14.89
CA GLN A 189 -14.24 6.43 -14.87
C GLN A 189 -15.11 6.34 -13.63
N ALA A 190 -16.29 5.74 -13.78
CA ALA A 190 -17.16 5.43 -12.66
C ALA A 190 -17.65 3.99 -12.72
N VAL A 191 -17.69 3.35 -11.55
CA VAL A 191 -18.27 2.03 -11.36
C VAL A 191 -19.26 2.13 -10.21
N ALA A 192 -20.45 1.56 -10.39
CA ALA A 192 -21.42 1.46 -9.30
C ALA A 192 -21.74 -0.01 -9.03
N GLU A 193 -21.96 -0.32 -7.76
CA GLU A 193 -22.37 -1.63 -7.30
C GLU A 193 -23.66 -1.51 -6.51
N VAL A 194 -24.61 -2.40 -6.78
CA VAL A 194 -25.87 -2.51 -6.04
C VAL A 194 -25.84 -3.80 -5.24
N ASP A 195 -26.11 -3.72 -3.93
CA ASP A 195 -26.33 -4.87 -3.08
C ASP A 195 -27.85 -5.16 -3.03
N PRO A 196 -28.33 -6.21 -3.73
CA PRO A 196 -29.76 -6.52 -3.77
C PRO A 196 -30.31 -7.02 -2.43
N VAL A 197 -29.45 -7.49 -1.52
CA VAL A 197 -29.85 -8.00 -0.20
C VAL A 197 -30.01 -6.85 0.79
N ALA A 198 -29.05 -5.92 0.79
CA ALA A 198 -29.08 -4.76 1.68
C ALA A 198 -29.95 -3.61 1.15
N GLY A 199 -30.32 -3.63 -0.14
CA GLY A 199 -31.02 -2.52 -0.79
C GLY A 199 -30.19 -1.24 -0.84
N SER A 200 -28.85 -1.36 -0.85
CA SER A 200 -27.91 -0.25 -0.87
C SER A 200 -27.10 -0.24 -2.16
N ALA A 201 -26.52 0.91 -2.50
CA ALA A 201 -25.61 0.98 -3.61
C ALA A 201 -24.45 1.96 -3.35
N VAL A 202 -23.31 1.64 -3.94
CA VAL A 202 -22.01 2.30 -3.76
C VAL A 202 -21.46 2.65 -5.13
N ALA A 203 -20.93 3.87 -5.25
CA ALA A 203 -20.27 4.32 -6.46
C ALA A 203 -18.82 4.71 -6.19
N MET A 204 -17.93 4.33 -7.10
CA MET A 204 -16.52 4.67 -7.10
C MET A 204 -16.21 5.43 -8.39
N VAL A 205 -15.52 6.55 -8.25
CA VAL A 205 -15.02 7.38 -9.35
C VAL A 205 -13.50 7.36 -9.31
N SER A 206 -12.89 7.17 -10.46
CA SER A 206 -11.45 7.12 -10.67
C SER A 206 -11.07 8.15 -11.71
N ILE A 207 -10.14 9.04 -11.39
CA ILE A 207 -9.73 10.16 -12.26
C ILE A 207 -8.22 10.18 -12.35
N VAL A 208 -7.69 10.19 -13.58
CA VAL A 208 -6.27 10.42 -13.84
C VAL A 208 -6.12 11.88 -14.29
N PRO A 209 -5.56 12.77 -13.47
CA PRO A 209 -5.56 14.18 -13.75
C PRO A 209 -4.48 14.52 -14.79
N GLN A 210 -4.88 15.30 -15.79
CA GLN A 210 -3.99 15.92 -16.77
C GLN A 210 -3.67 17.35 -16.33
N LEU A 211 -2.48 17.55 -15.81
CA LEU A 211 -2.00 18.82 -15.26
C LEU A 211 -0.87 19.41 -16.12
N ASP A 212 -0.89 19.13 -17.42
CA ASP A 212 0.15 19.51 -18.39
C ASP A 212 0.49 21.01 -18.39
N HIS A 213 -0.51 21.85 -18.09
CA HIS A 213 -0.42 23.30 -18.01
C HIS A 213 0.22 23.81 -16.70
N LEU A 214 0.44 22.92 -15.72
CA LEU A 214 1.12 23.27 -14.46
C LEU A 214 2.65 23.18 -14.54
N ARG A 215 3.18 22.63 -15.63
CA ARG A 215 4.59 22.19 -15.77
C ARG A 215 5.60 23.32 -16.01
N ASP A 216 5.14 24.54 -16.31
CA ASP A 216 6.02 25.63 -16.77
C ASP A 216 6.82 26.33 -15.66
N ALA A 217 6.88 25.77 -14.44
CA ALA A 217 7.74 26.29 -13.38
C ALA A 217 8.98 25.40 -13.26
N ASP A 218 10.18 25.99 -13.42
CA ASP A 218 11.44 25.37 -12.99
C ASP A 218 11.43 25.23 -11.46
N VAL A 219 10.77 24.18 -10.96
CA VAL A 219 10.64 23.95 -9.52
C VAL A 219 11.99 23.48 -8.97
N ILE A 220 12.63 24.36 -8.20
CA ILE A 220 13.76 24.00 -7.33
C ILE A 220 13.24 23.56 -5.96
N ALA A 221 13.84 22.53 -5.39
CA ALA A 221 13.40 21.90 -4.15
C ALA A 221 14.60 21.48 -3.27
N GLU A 222 14.34 21.17 -2.00
CA GLU A 222 15.28 20.49 -1.12
C GLU A 222 14.95 19.00 -1.11
N LEU A 223 15.85 18.15 -1.60
CA LEU A 223 15.65 16.72 -1.81
C LEU A 223 16.52 15.91 -0.82
N LEU A 224 15.88 15.26 0.14
CA LEU A 224 16.56 14.54 1.22
C LEU A 224 16.36 13.04 1.03
N PHE A 225 17.45 12.30 0.88
CA PHE A 225 17.43 10.85 0.70
C PHE A 225 17.76 10.15 2.01
N VAL A 226 16.75 9.56 2.66
CA VAL A 226 16.88 8.80 3.90
C VAL A 226 16.98 7.31 3.54
N VAL A 227 18.15 6.72 3.72
CA VAL A 227 18.51 5.41 3.16
C VAL A 227 18.78 4.41 4.26
N ASP A 228 18.06 3.31 4.24
CA ASP A 228 18.23 2.21 5.17
C ASP A 228 19.54 1.46 4.92
N ARG A 229 20.35 1.35 5.96
CA ARG A 229 21.64 0.63 6.01
C ARG A 229 21.65 -0.41 7.13
N SER A 230 20.48 -0.84 7.59
CA SER A 230 20.33 -1.93 8.54
C SER A 230 20.79 -3.27 7.95
N GLY A 231 21.02 -4.26 8.81
CA GLY A 231 21.49 -5.59 8.37
C GLY A 231 20.54 -6.32 7.42
N SER A 232 19.22 -6.03 7.48
CA SER A 232 18.21 -6.61 6.59
C SER A 232 18.40 -6.14 5.14
N MET A 233 19.00 -4.97 4.93
CA MET A 233 19.34 -4.44 3.60
C MET A 233 20.54 -5.15 2.94
N SER A 234 21.20 -6.10 3.60
CA SER A 234 22.36 -6.80 3.04
C SER A 234 22.04 -7.55 1.72
N GLY A 235 23.08 -7.78 0.91
CA GLY A 235 22.94 -8.41 -0.41
C GLY A 235 22.29 -7.48 -1.44
N GLY A 236 21.41 -8.03 -2.28
CA GLY A 236 20.87 -7.28 -3.43
C GLY A 236 19.99 -6.06 -3.08
N ARG A 237 19.50 -5.94 -1.83
CA ARG A 237 18.64 -4.81 -1.42
C ARG A 237 19.44 -3.51 -1.29
N ILE A 238 20.63 -3.53 -0.67
CA ILE A 238 21.48 -2.34 -0.59
C ILE A 238 21.99 -1.94 -1.98
N ASP A 239 22.24 -2.90 -2.87
CA ASP A 239 22.62 -2.61 -4.26
C ASP A 239 21.46 -1.92 -5.02
N GLN A 240 20.21 -2.36 -4.80
CA GLN A 240 19.03 -1.67 -5.34
C GLN A 240 18.88 -0.24 -4.79
N ALA A 241 19.12 -0.04 -3.48
CA ALA A 241 19.11 1.30 -2.89
C ALA A 241 20.18 2.20 -3.52
N LYS A 242 21.40 1.69 -3.72
CA LYS A 242 22.50 2.42 -4.37
C LYS A 242 22.18 2.78 -5.81
N ASN A 243 21.63 1.84 -6.58
CA ASN A 243 21.20 2.09 -7.94
C ASN A 243 20.09 3.15 -8.00
N ALA A 244 19.15 3.13 -7.04
CA ALA A 244 18.09 4.13 -6.96
C ALA A 244 18.65 5.53 -6.71
N LEU A 245 19.58 5.66 -5.76
CA LEU A 245 20.25 6.92 -5.44
C LEU A 245 21.05 7.46 -6.62
N ALA A 246 21.79 6.60 -7.31
CA ALA A 246 22.52 6.98 -8.51
C ALA A 246 21.56 7.55 -9.56
N LEU A 247 20.42 6.89 -9.80
CA LEU A 247 19.40 7.38 -10.74
C LEU A 247 18.78 8.71 -10.31
N PHE A 248 18.52 8.91 -9.01
CA PHE A 248 18.06 10.19 -8.49
C PHE A 248 19.06 11.29 -8.81
N PHE A 249 20.35 11.12 -8.47
CA PHE A 249 21.37 12.14 -8.67
C PHE A 249 21.54 12.54 -10.13
N HIS A 250 21.56 11.59 -11.06
CA HIS A 250 21.66 11.90 -12.49
C HIS A 250 20.41 12.59 -13.05
N SER A 251 19.30 12.58 -12.31
CA SER A 251 18.02 13.16 -12.74
C SER A 251 17.67 14.45 -12.00
N LEU A 252 18.49 14.89 -11.03
CA LEU A 252 18.20 16.10 -10.25
C LEU A 252 18.31 17.36 -11.11
N PRO A 253 17.35 18.29 -11.01
CA PRO A 253 17.48 19.60 -11.63
C PRO A 253 18.64 20.40 -11.01
N VAL A 254 19.38 21.11 -11.86
CA VAL A 254 20.45 22.02 -11.44
C VAL A 254 19.89 23.11 -10.52
N GLY A 255 20.61 23.41 -9.44
CA GLY A 255 20.21 24.44 -8.48
C GLY A 255 19.28 23.96 -7.37
N THR A 256 18.79 22.72 -7.40
CA THR A 256 18.15 22.07 -6.25
C THR A 256 19.13 21.88 -5.10
N ARG A 257 18.65 21.74 -3.86
CA ARG A 257 19.47 21.33 -2.72
C ARG A 257 19.25 19.86 -2.43
N PHE A 258 20.28 19.15 -1.98
CA PHE A 258 20.13 17.75 -1.58
C PHE A 258 21.02 17.35 -0.42
N ASN A 259 20.66 16.23 0.22
CA ASN A 259 21.49 15.54 1.20
C ASN A 259 21.14 14.05 1.23
N VAL A 260 22.07 13.23 1.73
CA VAL A 260 21.88 11.79 1.93
C VAL A 260 22.06 11.48 3.41
N ILE A 261 21.10 10.77 4.00
CA ILE A 261 21.09 10.38 5.39
C ILE A 261 20.98 8.85 5.44
N GLY A 262 22.07 8.16 5.71
CA GLY A 262 22.06 6.73 5.96
C GLY A 262 21.62 6.43 7.39
N PHE A 263 20.71 5.48 7.61
CA PHE A 263 20.24 5.12 8.95
C PHE A 263 20.30 3.62 9.23
N GLY A 264 20.45 3.28 10.51
CA GLY A 264 20.38 1.94 11.07
C GLY A 264 20.11 2.03 12.57
N SER A 265 20.99 1.50 13.43
CA SER A 265 20.99 1.77 14.88
C SER A 265 21.35 3.23 15.22
N HIS A 266 22.05 3.91 14.32
CA HIS A 266 22.38 5.34 14.34
C HIS A 266 22.26 5.88 12.91
N TYR A 267 22.37 7.19 12.73
CA TYR A 267 22.31 7.80 11.39
C TYR A 267 23.55 8.64 11.07
N VAL A 268 23.86 8.75 9.79
CA VAL A 268 25.02 9.48 9.26
C VAL A 268 24.56 10.30 8.06
N LYS A 269 24.85 11.61 8.08
CA LYS A 269 24.60 12.49 6.94
C LYS A 269 25.84 12.57 6.05
N LEU A 270 25.63 12.65 4.74
CA LEU A 270 26.69 12.97 3.78
C LEU A 270 27.21 14.39 4.01
N PHE A 271 26.30 15.35 4.18
CA PHE A 271 26.62 16.74 4.50
C PHE A 271 26.00 17.15 5.84
N PRO A 272 26.66 18.03 6.63
CA PRO A 272 26.06 18.59 7.84
C PRO A 272 24.70 19.27 7.59
N SER A 273 24.57 19.93 6.43
CA SER A 273 23.35 20.54 5.92
C SER A 273 23.26 20.36 4.40
N SER A 274 22.06 20.46 3.84
CA SER A 274 21.82 20.28 2.40
C SER A 274 22.65 21.25 1.57
N ARG A 275 23.32 20.73 0.53
CA ARG A 275 24.13 21.52 -0.41
C ARG A 275 23.42 21.65 -1.76
N VAL A 276 23.76 22.70 -2.51
CA VAL A 276 23.27 22.87 -3.89
C VAL A 276 23.84 21.77 -4.77
N TYR A 277 23.02 21.24 -5.67
CA TYR A 277 23.42 20.26 -6.66
C TYR A 277 24.28 20.93 -7.76
N ASP A 278 25.55 20.52 -7.80
CA ASP A 278 26.59 20.92 -8.75
C ASP A 278 27.57 19.75 -8.98
N ASP A 279 28.55 19.91 -9.88
CA ASP A 279 29.48 18.84 -10.24
C ASP A 279 30.32 18.34 -9.04
N GLU A 280 30.73 19.24 -8.14
CA GLU A 280 31.56 18.90 -6.96
C GLU A 280 30.75 18.07 -5.96
N THR A 281 29.54 18.50 -5.64
CA THR A 281 28.65 17.80 -4.70
C THR A 281 28.13 16.50 -5.28
N LEU A 282 27.90 16.42 -6.59
CA LEU A 282 27.57 15.18 -7.29
C LEU A 282 28.71 14.16 -7.18
N GLU A 283 29.96 14.58 -7.39
CA GLU A 283 31.11 13.67 -7.24
C GLU A 283 31.21 13.13 -5.81
N GLN A 284 31.08 14.00 -4.80
CA GLN A 284 31.06 13.60 -3.39
C GLN A 284 29.92 12.62 -3.08
N ALA A 285 28.73 12.86 -3.64
CA ALA A 285 27.57 11.99 -3.47
C ALA A 285 27.76 10.62 -4.14
N ASN A 286 28.32 10.57 -5.35
CA ASN A 286 28.63 9.33 -6.06
C ASN A 286 29.66 8.47 -5.30
N GLN A 287 30.72 9.10 -4.78
CA GLN A 287 31.71 8.43 -3.94
C GLN A 287 31.07 7.87 -2.66
N HIS A 288 30.20 8.66 -2.01
CA HIS A 288 29.48 8.22 -0.83
C HIS A 288 28.56 7.02 -1.13
N VAL A 289 27.74 7.10 -2.18
CA VAL A 289 26.83 6.01 -2.58
C VAL A 289 27.60 4.74 -2.91
N ALA A 290 28.72 4.84 -3.62
CA ALA A 290 29.57 3.68 -3.90
C ALA A 290 30.06 2.98 -2.62
N ALA A 291 30.32 3.75 -1.56
CA ALA A 291 30.78 3.28 -0.25
C ALA A 291 29.64 2.79 0.69
N ILE A 292 28.37 3.08 0.40
CA ILE A 292 27.25 2.63 1.24
C ILE A 292 27.22 1.10 1.36
N ARG A 293 27.05 0.62 2.60
CA ARG A 293 26.89 -0.78 2.99
C ARG A 293 25.78 -0.92 4.03
N ALA A 294 25.26 -2.14 4.18
CA ALA A 294 24.32 -2.54 5.23
C ALA A 294 25.05 -2.80 6.55
N ASP A 295 25.66 -1.77 7.12
CA ASP A 295 26.62 -1.84 8.23
C ASP A 295 26.23 -0.99 9.46
N LEU A 296 25.04 -0.36 9.45
CA LEU A 296 24.60 0.49 10.56
C LEU A 296 23.81 -0.26 11.64
N GLY A 297 23.65 -1.58 11.53
CA GLY A 297 23.05 -2.42 12.58
C GLY A 297 21.54 -2.59 12.45
N GLY A 298 20.79 -2.23 13.48
CA GLY A 298 19.31 -2.32 13.53
C GLY A 298 18.63 -1.23 12.69
N THR A 299 17.35 -0.96 12.96
CA THR A 299 16.52 -0.09 12.11
C THR A 299 15.78 0.96 12.95
N GLN A 300 16.37 2.16 13.07
CA GLN A 300 15.82 3.30 13.84
C GLN A 300 15.57 4.49 12.92
N LEU A 301 14.38 4.52 12.29
CA LEU A 301 14.01 5.55 11.31
C LEU A 301 13.49 6.86 11.96
N LEU A 302 12.99 6.81 13.19
CA LEU A 302 12.34 7.96 13.83
C LEU A 302 13.31 9.13 14.09
N GLU A 303 14.51 8.83 14.58
CA GLU A 303 15.52 9.84 14.91
C GLU A 303 16.02 10.65 13.70
N PRO A 304 16.45 10.04 12.58
CA PRO A 304 16.84 10.81 11.40
C PRO A 304 15.67 11.61 10.81
N LEU A 305 14.44 11.09 10.86
CA LEU A 305 13.27 11.86 10.42
C LEU A 305 12.99 13.07 11.33
N ARG A 306 13.09 12.93 12.65
CA ARG A 306 12.91 14.07 13.57
C ARG A 306 13.93 15.17 13.31
N ASP A 307 15.19 14.82 13.14
CA ASP A 307 16.26 15.76 12.86
C ASP A 307 16.06 16.50 11.52
N VAL A 308 15.68 15.77 10.47
CA VAL A 308 15.35 16.35 9.16
C VAL A 308 14.09 17.23 9.22
N LEU A 309 13.01 16.76 9.85
CA LEU A 309 11.71 17.43 9.85
C LEU A 309 11.66 18.64 10.78
N SER A 310 12.44 18.65 11.87
CA SER A 310 12.52 19.78 12.80
C SER A 310 13.43 20.92 12.33
N SER A 311 14.28 20.66 11.33
CA SER A 311 15.12 21.68 10.71
C SER A 311 14.24 22.72 9.99
N PRO A 312 14.51 24.03 10.08
CA PRO A 312 13.72 25.05 9.38
C PRO A 312 13.61 24.76 7.89
N SER A 313 12.41 24.86 7.31
CA SER A 313 12.19 24.77 5.88
C SER A 313 12.50 26.12 5.21
N ASP A 314 13.16 26.08 4.05
CA ASP A 314 13.39 27.25 3.20
C ASP A 314 12.22 27.34 2.20
N PRO A 315 11.36 28.37 2.25
CA PRO A 315 10.21 28.48 1.34
C PRO A 315 10.60 28.50 -0.14
N LYS A 316 11.85 28.89 -0.47
CA LYS A 316 12.38 28.82 -1.83
C LYS A 316 12.65 27.39 -2.30
N TYR A 317 12.89 26.47 -1.37
CA TYR A 317 13.21 25.07 -1.63
C TYR A 317 12.24 24.15 -0.86
N PRO A 318 11.02 23.92 -1.39
CA PRO A 318 10.06 23.00 -0.78
C PRO A 318 10.71 21.64 -0.48
N ARG A 319 10.58 21.17 0.76
CA ARG A 319 11.27 19.96 1.22
C ARG A 319 10.56 18.69 0.74
N GLN A 320 11.32 17.82 0.08
CA GLN A 320 10.91 16.50 -0.38
C GLN A 320 11.83 15.46 0.25
N VAL A 321 11.26 14.52 1.01
CA VAL A 321 12.01 13.43 1.64
C VAL A 321 11.72 12.13 0.92
N PHE A 322 12.75 11.43 0.47
CA PHE A 322 12.66 10.09 -0.09
C PHE A 322 13.21 9.07 0.93
N VAL A 323 12.36 8.18 1.42
CA VAL A 323 12.74 7.11 2.34
C VAL A 323 12.91 5.81 1.56
N LEU A 324 14.12 5.24 1.55
CA LEU A 324 14.44 3.96 0.90
C LEU A 324 14.66 2.91 2.00
N THR A 325 13.79 1.90 2.09
CA THR A 325 13.82 0.91 3.19
C THR A 325 13.21 -0.43 2.76
N ASP A 326 13.61 -1.52 3.41
CA ASP A 326 12.91 -2.82 3.32
C ASP A 326 11.84 -3.01 4.41
N GLY A 327 11.62 -1.99 5.24
CA GLY A 327 10.43 -1.83 6.07
C GLY A 327 10.46 -2.52 7.43
N GLU A 328 11.61 -3.00 7.90
CA GLU A 328 11.75 -3.64 9.22
C GLU A 328 11.87 -2.61 10.37
N VAL A 329 10.89 -1.72 10.51
CA VAL A 329 10.83 -0.71 11.59
C VAL A 329 9.87 -1.15 12.70
N GLY A 330 10.33 -1.13 13.95
CA GLY A 330 9.53 -1.57 15.10
C GLY A 330 8.51 -0.54 15.64
N ASN A 331 8.67 0.74 15.31
CA ASN A 331 7.85 1.85 15.79
C ASN A 331 7.11 2.60 14.66
N THR A 332 6.49 1.83 13.76
CA THR A 332 5.77 2.33 12.57
C THR A 332 4.82 3.48 12.86
N ASN A 333 3.95 3.36 13.88
CA ASN A 333 2.96 4.39 14.20
C ASN A 333 3.58 5.72 14.63
N GLU A 334 4.64 5.67 15.46
CA GLU A 334 5.35 6.87 15.90
C GLU A 334 6.03 7.60 14.73
N VAL A 335 6.60 6.82 13.82
CA VAL A 335 7.23 7.34 12.59
C VAL A 335 6.20 8.02 11.69
N ILE A 336 5.06 7.36 11.44
CA ILE A 336 3.97 7.90 10.62
C ILE A 336 3.43 9.19 11.24
N GLU A 337 3.22 9.21 12.56
CA GLU A 337 2.73 10.39 13.27
C GLU A 337 3.73 11.55 13.25
N CYS A 338 5.03 11.26 13.36
CA CYS A 338 6.08 12.28 13.20
C CYS A 338 6.02 12.95 11.83
N VAL A 339 5.83 12.17 10.76
CA VAL A 339 5.67 12.69 9.40
C VAL A 339 4.38 13.50 9.27
N ARG A 340 3.26 12.99 9.78
CA ARG A 340 1.94 13.65 9.70
C ARG A 340 1.97 15.07 10.28
N LYS A 341 2.70 15.29 11.38
CA LYS A 341 2.86 16.60 12.01
C LYS A 341 3.56 17.65 11.13
N HIS A 342 4.37 17.21 10.17
CA HIS A 342 5.16 18.08 9.28
C HIS A 342 4.64 18.08 7.83
N ALA A 343 3.50 17.45 7.57
CA ALA A 343 2.93 17.26 6.23
C ALA A 343 2.52 18.56 5.51
N ARG A 344 2.52 19.70 6.21
CA ARG A 344 2.27 21.02 5.61
C ARG A 344 3.48 21.55 4.86
N ASP A 345 4.67 21.32 5.40
CA ASP A 345 5.92 21.94 4.92
C ASP A 345 6.86 20.93 4.26
N THR A 346 6.55 19.63 4.36
CA THR A 346 7.38 18.55 3.82
C THR A 346 6.52 17.48 3.18
N ARG A 347 6.90 17.04 1.98
CA ARG A 347 6.36 15.81 1.39
C ARG A 347 7.28 14.63 1.62
N VAL A 348 6.70 13.47 1.88
CA VAL A 348 7.45 12.21 2.07
C VAL A 348 7.05 11.20 1.02
N PHE A 349 8.05 10.72 0.30
CA PHE A 349 7.98 9.67 -0.70
C PHE A 349 8.70 8.44 -0.16
N ALA A 350 8.13 7.26 -0.35
CA ALA A 350 8.71 6.02 0.17
C ALA A 350 8.99 5.06 -0.98
N LEU A 351 10.18 4.46 -0.97
CA LEU A 351 10.60 3.41 -1.90
C LEU A 351 10.86 2.14 -1.09
N GLY A 352 9.89 1.23 -1.14
CA GLY A 352 9.98 -0.07 -0.49
C GLY A 352 10.84 -1.03 -1.29
N ILE A 353 11.93 -1.54 -0.71
CA ILE A 353 12.91 -2.39 -1.39
C ILE A 353 12.72 -3.85 -0.97
N GLY A 354 12.56 -4.73 -1.95
CA GLY A 354 12.32 -6.15 -1.76
C GLY A 354 10.85 -6.56 -1.82
N SER A 355 10.60 -7.86 -1.97
CA SER A 355 9.27 -8.44 -2.17
C SER A 355 8.44 -8.63 -0.88
N ASN A 356 9.04 -8.42 0.29
CA ASN A 356 8.41 -8.61 1.60
C ASN A 356 8.37 -7.34 2.45
N VAL A 357 8.56 -6.17 1.82
CA VAL A 357 8.58 -4.89 2.52
C VAL A 357 7.26 -4.60 3.23
N SER A 358 7.35 -3.94 4.39
CA SER A 358 6.19 -3.43 5.14
C SER A 358 5.46 -2.36 4.33
N MET A 359 4.33 -2.74 3.73
CA MET A 359 3.39 -1.83 3.08
C MET A 359 2.74 -0.87 4.07
N GLU A 360 2.54 -1.30 5.33
CA GLU A 360 2.04 -0.44 6.40
C GLU A 360 2.96 0.76 6.62
N LEU A 361 4.27 0.53 6.75
CA LEU A 361 5.25 1.60 6.90
C LEU A 361 5.36 2.42 5.61
N VAL A 362 5.58 1.78 4.47
CA VAL A 362 5.89 2.47 3.19
C VAL A 362 4.68 3.29 2.72
N ASN A 363 3.48 2.71 2.71
CA ASN A 363 2.27 3.47 2.37
C ASN A 363 1.91 4.47 3.48
N GLY A 364 2.14 4.12 4.74
CA GLY A 364 1.87 5.00 5.88
C GLY A 364 2.67 6.29 5.84
N LEU A 365 3.98 6.19 5.58
CA LEU A 365 4.89 7.32 5.37
C LEU A 365 4.42 8.21 4.22
N ALA A 366 4.16 7.60 3.06
CA ALA A 366 3.73 8.31 1.87
C ALA A 366 2.41 9.06 2.11
N LYS A 367 1.40 8.39 2.67
CA LYS A 367 0.09 8.99 2.96
C LYS A 367 0.20 10.10 3.99
N ALA A 368 0.90 9.87 5.10
CA ALA A 368 1.08 10.87 6.15
C ALA A 368 1.83 12.10 5.65
N GLY A 369 2.81 11.92 4.77
CA GLY A 369 3.60 13.00 4.17
C GLY A 369 3.05 13.51 2.85
N ARG A 370 1.81 13.21 2.46
CA ARG A 370 1.21 13.68 1.19
C ARG A 370 2.09 13.40 -0.05
N GLY A 371 2.82 12.29 -0.05
CA GLY A 371 3.59 11.82 -1.19
C GLY A 371 3.11 10.46 -1.67
N TYR A 372 4.00 9.71 -2.31
CA TYR A 372 3.69 8.43 -2.95
C TYR A 372 4.65 7.33 -2.53
N ALA A 373 4.13 6.10 -2.54
CA ALA A 373 4.89 4.88 -2.33
C ALA A 373 5.19 4.21 -3.68
N GLU A 374 6.42 3.71 -3.82
CA GLU A 374 6.83 2.82 -4.89
C GLU A 374 7.48 1.59 -4.28
N TYR A 375 7.43 0.46 -5.00
CA TYR A 375 7.99 -0.81 -4.56
C TYR A 375 9.00 -1.29 -5.59
N VAL A 376 10.14 -1.81 -5.15
CA VAL A 376 11.18 -2.34 -6.03
C VAL A 376 11.42 -3.78 -5.66
N VAL A 377 11.18 -4.69 -6.60
CA VAL A 377 11.55 -6.09 -6.46
C VAL A 377 12.69 -6.42 -7.41
N SER A 378 13.54 -7.37 -7.05
CA SER A 378 14.63 -7.84 -7.90
C SER A 378 14.13 -8.20 -9.30
N GLY A 379 14.69 -7.56 -10.32
CA GLY A 379 14.30 -7.74 -11.72
C GLY A 379 13.40 -6.64 -12.29
N GLU A 380 12.86 -5.74 -11.45
CA GLU A 380 12.08 -4.59 -11.92
C GLU A 380 12.95 -3.47 -12.50
N ARG A 381 12.36 -2.70 -13.43
CA ARG A 381 12.96 -1.48 -13.99
C ARG A 381 12.91 -0.34 -12.98
N LEU A 382 13.99 -0.20 -12.22
CA LEU A 382 14.13 0.81 -11.17
C LEU A 382 14.05 2.24 -11.71
N GLU A 383 14.55 2.46 -12.92
CA GLU A 383 14.63 3.76 -13.60
C GLU A 383 13.25 4.42 -13.69
N ALA A 384 12.24 3.67 -14.16
CA ALA A 384 10.89 4.20 -14.34
C ALA A 384 10.25 4.64 -13.01
N LYS A 385 10.51 3.90 -11.92
CA LYS A 385 9.97 4.18 -10.58
C LYS A 385 10.62 5.40 -9.97
N VAL A 386 11.95 5.50 -10.05
CA VAL A 386 12.72 6.65 -9.54
C VAL A 386 12.36 7.93 -10.28
N LEU A 387 12.30 7.88 -11.62
CA LEU A 387 11.93 9.04 -12.43
C LEU A 387 10.51 9.51 -12.14
N ARG A 388 9.57 8.57 -11.95
CA ARG A 388 8.18 8.90 -11.60
C ARG A 388 8.07 9.52 -10.20
N GLN A 389 8.78 8.98 -9.20
CA GLN A 389 8.91 9.56 -7.86
C GLN A 389 9.46 10.98 -7.91
N LEU A 390 10.54 11.20 -8.66
CA LEU A 390 11.14 12.51 -8.80
C LEU A 390 10.21 13.48 -9.53
N LYS A 391 9.54 13.04 -10.60
CA LYS A 391 8.51 13.84 -11.29
C LYS A 391 7.41 14.27 -10.33
N ARG A 392 6.90 13.36 -9.48
CA ARG A 392 5.90 13.69 -8.43
C ARG A 392 6.43 14.73 -7.44
N ALA A 393 7.67 14.57 -6.99
CA ALA A 393 8.29 15.45 -5.99
C ALA A 393 8.64 16.85 -6.53
N LEU A 394 8.81 16.99 -7.84
CA LEU A 394 9.08 18.28 -8.49
C LEU A 394 7.81 18.97 -9.00
N GLN A 395 6.65 18.33 -8.89
CA GLN A 395 5.38 18.99 -9.22
C GLN A 395 4.84 19.80 -8.02
N PRO A 396 4.21 20.96 -8.28
CA PRO A 396 3.51 21.71 -7.24
C PRO A 396 2.41 20.84 -6.60
N PRO A 397 2.30 20.78 -5.27
CA PRO A 397 1.24 20.04 -4.61
C PRO A 397 -0.14 20.66 -4.91
N VAL A 398 -1.06 19.86 -5.42
CA VAL A 398 -2.47 20.24 -5.47
C VAL A 398 -3.10 19.94 -4.11
N ILE A 399 -3.59 20.97 -3.42
CA ILE A 399 -3.81 20.93 -1.97
C ILE A 399 -5.28 20.65 -1.59
N GLU A 400 -6.27 20.98 -2.42
CA GLU A 400 -7.68 20.85 -2.02
C GLU A 400 -8.58 20.27 -3.13
N TYR A 401 -9.50 19.39 -2.70
CA TYR A 401 -10.66 19.00 -3.49
C TYR A 401 -11.95 19.50 -2.86
N GLY A 402 -12.88 19.95 -3.70
CA GLY A 402 -14.29 20.07 -3.35
C GLY A 402 -15.12 19.12 -4.22
N SER A 403 -15.73 18.10 -3.64
CA SER A 403 -16.77 17.33 -4.34
C SER A 403 -18.09 18.09 -4.20
N ALA A 404 -18.44 18.89 -5.21
CA ALA A 404 -19.79 19.39 -5.33
C ALA A 404 -20.62 18.35 -6.11
N ALA A 405 -21.13 17.32 -5.43
CA ALA A 405 -22.30 16.62 -5.93
C ALA A 405 -23.50 17.57 -5.78
N LYS A 406 -23.57 18.63 -6.59
CA LYS A 406 -24.83 19.35 -6.79
C LYS A 406 -25.67 18.45 -7.66
N GLY A 407 -26.51 17.63 -7.01
CA GLY A 407 -27.72 17.17 -7.69
C GLY A 407 -28.49 18.43 -8.08
N GLU A 408 -28.38 18.84 -9.35
CA GLU A 408 -29.33 19.80 -9.88
C GLU A 408 -30.70 19.12 -9.84
N GLY A 409 -31.52 19.60 -8.92
CA GLY A 409 -32.79 19.02 -8.54
C GLY A 409 -33.10 19.33 -7.09
N LYS A 410 -33.66 20.51 -6.84
CA LYS A 410 -34.61 20.66 -5.73
C LYS A 410 -35.79 19.77 -6.08
N ASP A 411 -35.73 18.51 -5.68
CA ASP A 411 -36.85 17.65 -5.32
C ASP A 411 -36.26 16.31 -4.85
N ASP A 412 -36.78 15.81 -3.73
CA ASP A 412 -36.56 14.49 -3.10
C ASP A 412 -35.52 14.32 -1.99
N GLY A 413 -34.90 15.37 -1.44
CA GLY A 413 -34.34 15.31 -0.07
C GLY A 413 -33.24 14.26 0.23
N VAL A 414 -32.65 13.60 -0.78
CA VAL A 414 -31.56 12.62 -0.58
C VAL A 414 -30.20 13.32 -0.64
N VAL A 415 -29.48 13.34 0.49
CA VAL A 415 -28.12 13.86 0.58
C VAL A 415 -27.12 12.75 0.22
N VAL A 416 -26.43 12.88 -0.91
CA VAL A 416 -25.29 12.01 -1.27
C VAL A 416 -24.08 12.47 -0.44
N GLN A 417 -23.61 11.64 0.49
CA GLN A 417 -22.36 11.91 1.20
C GLN A 417 -21.19 11.44 0.32
N ALA A 418 -20.32 12.37 -0.06
CA ALA A 418 -19.05 12.05 -0.68
C ALA A 418 -18.04 11.69 0.40
N HIS A 419 -17.35 10.56 0.23
CA HIS A 419 -16.34 10.09 1.16
C HIS A 419 -15.00 9.98 0.43
N THR A 420 -14.26 11.09 0.41
CA THR A 420 -12.88 11.11 -0.08
C THR A 420 -11.91 10.57 0.99
N PRO A 421 -10.75 10.01 0.61
CA PRO A 421 -9.66 9.77 1.58
C PRO A 421 -9.36 11.04 2.37
N ASP A 422 -9.12 10.92 3.68
CA ASP A 422 -8.75 12.04 4.55
C ASP A 422 -7.47 11.67 5.34
N PRO A 423 -6.35 12.39 5.16
CA PRO A 423 -6.16 13.47 4.18
C PRO A 423 -6.23 12.94 2.75
N LEU A 424 -6.66 13.79 1.83
CA LEU A 424 -6.60 13.52 0.40
C LEU A 424 -5.14 13.30 -0.04
N PRO A 425 -4.85 12.29 -0.87
CA PRO A 425 -3.52 12.13 -1.44
C PRO A 425 -3.18 13.35 -2.31
N ALA A 426 -1.90 13.71 -2.38
CA ALA A 426 -1.47 14.80 -3.26
C ALA A 426 -1.79 14.45 -4.72
N VAL A 427 -2.44 15.36 -5.43
CA VAL A 427 -2.75 15.14 -6.85
C VAL A 427 -1.50 15.41 -7.66
N VAL A 428 -1.10 14.43 -8.44
CA VAL A 428 0.03 14.55 -9.36
C VAL A 428 -0.44 14.15 -10.74
N GLU A 429 0.06 14.83 -11.76
CA GLU A 429 -0.21 14.50 -13.16
C GLU A 429 0.03 13.01 -13.44
N GLY A 430 -0.98 12.34 -14.00
CA GLY A 430 -0.89 10.93 -14.38
C GLY A 430 -1.16 9.94 -13.24
N GLU A 431 -1.41 10.40 -12.01
CA GLU A 431 -1.74 9.52 -10.87
C GLU A 431 -3.25 9.37 -10.71
N CYS A 432 -3.70 8.13 -10.63
CA CYS A 432 -5.11 7.85 -10.42
C CYS A 432 -5.55 8.28 -9.00
N VAL A 433 -6.56 9.15 -8.95
CA VAL A 433 -7.25 9.56 -7.74
C VAL A 433 -8.61 8.88 -7.70
N ILE A 434 -8.88 8.16 -6.61
CA ILE A 434 -10.13 7.44 -6.40
C ILE A 434 -10.96 8.16 -5.33
N ALA A 435 -12.20 8.50 -5.68
CA ALA A 435 -13.22 9.05 -4.79
C ALA A 435 -14.44 8.15 -4.75
N SER A 436 -15.05 7.98 -3.57
CA SER A 436 -16.23 7.14 -3.39
C SER A 436 -17.43 7.96 -2.93
N PHE A 437 -18.61 7.63 -3.45
CA PHE A 437 -19.88 8.33 -3.19
C PHE A 437 -20.91 7.36 -2.64
N PHE A 438 -21.66 7.80 -1.62
CA PHE A 438 -22.55 6.94 -0.85
C PHE A 438 -24.03 7.34 -0.88
N ASN A 439 -24.80 6.26 -0.68
CA ASN A 439 -26.04 6.17 0.07
C ASN A 439 -27.31 6.65 -0.62
N THR A 440 -27.78 5.81 -1.52
CA THR A 440 -29.21 5.71 -1.76
C THR A 440 -29.56 4.27 -2.15
N SER A 441 -30.73 3.82 -1.72
CA SER A 441 -31.38 2.61 -2.25
C SER A 441 -31.93 2.84 -3.66
N ASP A 442 -31.94 4.10 -4.12
CA ASP A 442 -32.42 4.50 -5.43
C ASP A 442 -31.28 4.50 -6.47
N THR A 443 -31.24 3.43 -7.25
CA THR A 443 -30.30 3.27 -8.38
C THR A 443 -30.42 4.38 -9.43
N ALA A 444 -31.57 5.06 -9.56
CA ALA A 444 -31.73 6.20 -10.47
C ALA A 444 -31.03 7.46 -9.94
N LEU A 445 -31.04 7.68 -8.63
CA LEU A 445 -30.27 8.74 -7.97
C LEU A 445 -28.77 8.53 -8.12
N ILE A 446 -28.26 7.29 -8.07
CA ILE A 446 -26.83 7.00 -8.33
C ILE A 446 -26.46 7.30 -9.77
N LYS A 447 -27.29 6.90 -10.74
CA LYS A 447 -27.07 7.25 -12.15
C LYS A 447 -27.01 8.77 -12.35
N ARG A 448 -27.92 9.52 -11.72
CA ARG A 448 -27.94 10.99 -11.75
C ARG A 448 -26.70 11.59 -11.07
N ALA A 449 -26.35 11.10 -9.88
CA ALA A 449 -25.18 11.58 -9.13
C ALA A 449 -23.87 11.33 -9.90
N LEU A 450 -23.73 10.18 -10.56
CA LEU A 450 -22.60 9.87 -11.41
C LEU A 450 -22.55 10.72 -12.67
N SER A 451 -23.70 10.99 -13.31
CA SER A 451 -23.78 11.85 -14.52
C SER A 451 -23.46 13.32 -14.32
N GLY A 452 -23.43 13.78 -13.06
CA GLY A 452 -23.12 15.16 -12.70
C GLY A 452 -21.93 15.30 -11.75
N ALA A 453 -21.21 14.21 -11.47
CA ALA A 453 -20.08 14.25 -10.54
C ALA A 453 -18.97 15.12 -11.12
N VAL A 454 -18.67 16.21 -10.41
CA VAL A 454 -17.56 17.11 -10.70
C VAL A 454 -16.51 16.98 -9.61
N LEU A 455 -15.31 16.57 -9.99
CA LEU A 455 -14.13 16.70 -9.15
C LEU A 455 -13.48 18.05 -9.46
N LYS A 456 -13.38 18.94 -8.47
CA LYS A 456 -12.65 20.20 -8.55
C LYS A 456 -11.35 20.11 -7.78
N ALA A 457 -10.22 20.37 -8.42
CA ALA A 457 -8.91 20.39 -7.78
C ALA A 457 -8.36 21.82 -7.72
N LYS A 458 -7.85 22.24 -6.56
CA LYS A 458 -7.22 23.54 -6.35
C LYS A 458 -5.72 23.37 -6.10
N THR A 459 -4.91 24.06 -6.90
CA THR A 459 -3.45 24.04 -6.81
C THR A 459 -2.93 25.13 -5.87
N ASP A 460 -1.75 24.95 -5.30
CA ASP A 460 -1.03 25.95 -4.50
C ASP A 460 -0.42 27.10 -5.33
N VAL A 461 -0.45 26.98 -6.65
CA VAL A 461 0.02 28.01 -7.57
C VAL A 461 -1.04 29.10 -7.74
N GLU A 462 -0.72 30.34 -7.34
CA GLU A 462 -1.60 31.50 -7.53
C GLU A 462 -2.00 31.68 -9.01
N GLY A 463 -3.30 31.87 -9.25
CA GLY A 463 -3.84 32.22 -10.58
C GLY A 463 -4.17 31.05 -11.52
N ARG A 464 -4.08 29.79 -11.07
CA ARG A 464 -4.40 28.62 -11.91
C ARG A 464 -5.81 28.07 -11.63
N GLU A 465 -6.53 27.76 -12.72
CA GLU A 465 -7.97 27.45 -12.76
C GLU A 465 -8.38 26.14 -12.07
N ASP A 466 -9.64 26.06 -11.62
CA ASP A 466 -10.29 24.82 -11.17
C ASP A 466 -10.26 23.77 -12.28
N VAL A 467 -9.59 22.63 -12.06
CA VAL A 467 -9.71 21.50 -13.00
C VAL A 467 -11.03 20.78 -12.73
N VAL A 468 -11.91 20.74 -13.73
CA VAL A 468 -13.24 20.14 -13.65
C VAL A 468 -13.27 18.83 -14.43
N TYR A 469 -13.32 17.72 -13.71
CA TYR A 469 -13.55 16.40 -14.30
C TYR A 469 -15.04 16.10 -14.27
N LYS A 470 -15.65 15.90 -15.45
CA LYS A 470 -17.02 15.43 -15.57
C LYS A 470 -17.02 13.93 -15.79
N VAL A 471 -17.77 13.21 -14.95
CA VAL A 471 -18.00 11.79 -15.14
C VAL A 471 -19.19 11.62 -16.07
N GLU A 472 -18.97 11.02 -17.23
CA GLU A 472 -20.05 10.40 -18.00
C GLU A 472 -20.20 8.95 -17.54
N PRO A 473 -21.37 8.51 -17.06
CA PRO A 473 -21.56 7.15 -16.61
C PRO A 473 -21.53 6.21 -17.83
N ASN A 474 -20.34 5.78 -18.22
CA ASN A 474 -20.17 4.57 -19.00
C ASN A 474 -20.84 3.43 -18.22
N LYS A 475 -21.56 2.54 -18.94
CA LYS A 475 -22.57 1.57 -18.46
C LYS A 475 -22.11 0.51 -17.44
N SER A 476 -21.41 0.86 -16.36
CA SER A 476 -20.79 -0.09 -15.44
C SER A 476 -21.49 -0.13 -14.08
N ILE A 477 -22.82 -0.33 -14.07
CA ILE A 477 -23.52 -0.79 -12.87
C ILE A 477 -23.41 -2.31 -12.85
N LYS A 478 -22.78 -2.85 -11.81
CA LYS A 478 -22.63 -4.28 -11.59
C LYS A 478 -23.41 -4.69 -10.33
N GLU A 479 -23.94 -5.90 -10.31
CA GLU A 479 -24.40 -6.51 -9.06
C GLU A 479 -23.18 -7.07 -8.31
N GLY A 480 -23.09 -6.82 -7.00
CA GLY A 480 -21.93 -7.28 -6.23
C GLY A 480 -21.90 -6.77 -4.81
N GLN A 481 -20.83 -7.15 -4.10
CA GLN A 481 -20.52 -6.67 -2.74
C GLN A 481 -19.05 -6.24 -2.58
N LEU A 482 -18.27 -6.20 -3.66
CA LEU A 482 -16.84 -5.89 -3.58
C LEU A 482 -16.60 -4.42 -3.27
N LEU A 483 -17.30 -3.50 -3.96
CA LEU A 483 -17.21 -2.07 -3.66
C LEU A 483 -17.76 -1.78 -2.27
N HIS A 484 -18.87 -2.41 -1.87
CA HIS A 484 -19.39 -2.28 -0.50
C HIS A 484 -18.36 -2.71 0.56
N ARG A 485 -17.65 -3.81 0.34
CA ARG A 485 -16.61 -4.31 1.27
C ARG A 485 -15.39 -3.39 1.31
N ARG A 486 -14.91 -2.91 0.16
CA ARG A 486 -13.81 -1.93 0.08
C ARG A 486 -14.16 -0.68 0.89
N GLU A 487 -15.37 -0.15 0.69
CA GLU A 487 -15.82 1.06 1.35
C GLU A 487 -15.98 0.91 2.85
N ARG A 488 -16.57 -0.20 3.33
CA ARG A 488 -16.64 -0.47 4.77
C ARG A 488 -15.26 -0.48 5.42
N ARG A 489 -14.25 -1.07 4.75
CA ARG A 489 -12.85 -1.02 5.19
C ARG A 489 -12.33 0.43 5.26
N SER A 490 -12.54 1.22 4.21
CA SER A 490 -12.10 2.63 4.14
C SER A 490 -12.70 3.46 5.28
N SER A 491 -14.01 3.32 5.52
CA SER A 491 -14.73 4.02 6.59
C SER A 491 -14.29 3.59 7.99
N PHE A 492 -14.11 2.28 8.23
CA PHE A 492 -13.64 1.78 9.52
C PHE A 492 -12.26 2.31 9.86
N ARG A 493 -11.33 2.32 8.90
CA ARG A 493 -9.97 2.83 9.10
C ARG A 493 -9.97 4.29 9.52
N ARG A 494 -10.78 5.14 8.88
CA ARG A 494 -10.90 6.56 9.25
C ARG A 494 -11.40 6.75 10.68
N GLN A 495 -12.35 5.94 11.13
CA GLN A 495 -12.85 6.00 12.50
C GLN A 495 -11.77 5.62 13.53
N VAL A 496 -10.91 4.65 13.21
CA VAL A 496 -9.77 4.27 14.05
C VAL A 496 -8.75 5.40 14.11
N GLU A 497 -8.34 5.93 12.96
CA GLU A 497 -7.37 7.04 12.86
C GLU A 497 -7.86 8.32 13.57
N THR A 498 -9.17 8.59 13.54
CA THR A 498 -9.80 9.75 14.23
C THR A 498 -9.87 9.54 15.76
N LYS A 499 -9.96 8.29 16.23
CA LYS A 499 -9.97 7.96 17.65
C LYS A 499 -8.57 8.00 18.27
N GLU A 500 -7.55 7.60 17.51
CA GLU A 500 -6.15 7.62 17.97
C GLU A 500 -5.53 9.04 17.97
N SER A 501 -6.15 9.99 17.26
CA SER A 501 -5.72 11.40 17.19
C SER A 501 -6.40 12.31 18.23
N ARG A 502 -7.28 11.78 19.07
CA ARG A 502 -7.91 12.47 20.22
C ARG A 502 -7.38 11.91 21.52
#